data_AF-A0A7C7N4E7-F1
#
_entry.id   AF-A0A7C7N4E7-F1
#
_cell.length_a   1.000
_cell.length_b   1.000
_cell.length_c   1.000
_cell.angle_alpha   90.00
_cell.angle_beta   90.00
_cell.angle_gamma   90.00
#
_symmetry.space_group_name_H-M   'P 1'
#
loop_
_entity.id
_entity.type
_entity.pdbx_description
1 polymer ?
#
loop_
_entity_poly.entity_id
_entity_poly.type
_entity_poly.pdbx_seq_one_letter_code
_entity_poly.pdbx_strand_id
1 'polypeptide(L)'
;MAILIIILFAILAGIAVFLLFKLCVWALKKRIRSIGILSIVGILCIGIFINDRYFTDMELIQSDVYQQLYLVKNRVANDEEVHRSIQKKVLEVINEQHSSESLTIKESEKYDFQFYEFTKGDWGAGGTAYFLDHEERVDGMMAELLAYYPNDLIAETSVQSCTDNSSNFMIVLHYFEKRRQIKTDTLFNFCEK
;
A
#
# COMPACT_ATOMS: atom_id res chain seq x y z
N MET A 1 -11.83 -24.65 35.43
CA MET A 1 -10.71 -24.67 34.44
C MET A 1 -10.38 -23.27 33.94
N ALA A 2 -11.30 -22.56 33.27
CA ALA A 2 -11.05 -21.19 32.78
C ALA A 2 -10.63 -20.17 33.86
N ILE A 3 -11.29 -20.19 35.03
CA ILE A 3 -10.98 -19.27 36.15
C ILE A 3 -9.54 -19.46 36.67
N LEU A 4 -9.06 -20.71 36.74
CA LEU A 4 -7.70 -21.02 37.18
C LEU A 4 -6.64 -20.52 36.19
N ILE A 5 -6.93 -20.60 34.89
CA ILE A 5 -6.05 -20.10 33.83
C ILE A 5 -5.94 -18.57 33.90
N ILE A 6 -7.05 -17.86 34.10
CA ILE A 6 -7.05 -16.39 34.25
C ILE A 6 -6.22 -15.96 35.46
N ILE A 7 -6.36 -16.64 36.59
CA ILE A 7 -5.58 -16.35 37.80
C ILE A 7 -4.08 -16.59 37.56
N LEU A 8 -3.72 -17.68 36.85
CA LEU A 8 -2.34 -17.96 36.48
C LEU A 8 -1.73 -16.85 35.60
N PHE A 9 -2.48 -16.38 34.60
CA PHE A 9 -2.04 -15.26 33.75
C PHE A 9 -1.89 -13.96 34.54
N ALA A 10 -2.80 -13.67 35.48
CA ALA A 10 -2.69 -12.49 36.33
C ALA A 10 -1.43 -12.53 37.22
N ILE A 11 -1.09 -13.70 37.77
CA ILE A 11 0.14 -13.89 38.56
C ILE A 11 1.38 -13.73 37.68
N LEU A 12 1.39 -14.35 36.49
CA LEU A 12 2.50 -14.22 35.54
C LEU A 12 2.72 -12.76 35.11
N ALA A 13 1.64 -12.03 34.82
CA ALA A 13 1.69 -10.61 34.51
C ALA A 13 2.24 -9.79 35.69
N GLY A 14 1.80 -10.08 36.92
CA GLY A 14 2.33 -9.45 38.13
C GLY A 14 3.84 -9.66 38.31
N ILE A 15 4.31 -10.89 38.11
CA ILE A 15 5.74 -11.24 38.18
C ILE A 15 6.52 -10.49 37.08
N ALA A 16 5.99 -10.45 35.85
CA ALA A 16 6.62 -9.75 34.74
C ALA A 16 6.77 -8.25 35.02
N VAL A 17 5.71 -7.59 35.51
CA VAL A 17 5.74 -6.17 35.88
C VAL A 17 6.75 -5.92 37.01
N PHE A 18 6.80 -6.78 38.02
CA PHE A 18 7.76 -6.66 39.11
C PHE A 18 9.22 -6.78 38.63
N LEU A 19 9.51 -7.73 37.73
CA LEU A 19 10.83 -7.90 37.14
C LEU A 19 11.22 -6.69 36.27
N LEU A 20 10.31 -6.16 35.46
CA LEU A 20 10.51 -4.94 34.67
C LEU A 20 10.82 -3.75 35.57
N PHE A 21 10.04 -3.54 36.63
CA PHE A 21 10.29 -2.48 37.60
C PHE A 21 11.68 -2.60 38.24
N LYS A 22 12.06 -3.81 38.66
CA LYS A 22 13.38 -4.08 39.25
C LYS A 22 14.51 -3.82 38.26
N LEU A 23 14.33 -4.16 36.99
CA LEU A 23 15.28 -3.87 35.91
C LEU A 23 15.41 -2.36 35.67
N CYS A 24 14.31 -1.62 35.62
CA CYS A 24 14.31 -0.17 35.49
C CYS A 24 15.05 0.51 36.66
N VAL A 25 14.74 0.12 37.91
CA VAL A 25 15.41 0.65 39.10
C VAL A 25 16.91 0.29 39.08
N TRP A 26 17.27 -0.92 38.66
CA TRP A 26 18.66 -1.35 38.56
C TRP A 26 19.44 -0.59 37.47
N ALA A 27 18.81 -0.35 36.32
CA ALA A 27 19.36 0.45 35.23
C ALA A 27 19.62 1.90 35.63
N LEU A 28 18.69 2.50 36.39
CA LEU A 28 18.77 3.89 36.86
C LEU A 28 19.72 4.08 38.05
N LYS A 29 20.06 3.01 38.79
CA LYS A 29 20.87 3.09 40.02
C LYS A 29 22.31 3.59 39.80
N LYS A 30 22.87 3.43 38.60
CA LYS A 30 24.21 3.96 38.26
C LYS A 30 24.15 4.74 36.95
N ARG A 31 24.61 5.99 36.99
CA ARG A 31 24.67 6.89 35.82
C ARG A 31 25.35 6.24 34.60
N ILE A 32 26.45 5.52 34.81
CA ILE A 32 27.18 4.80 33.75
C ILE A 32 26.33 3.70 33.09
N ARG A 33 25.53 2.94 33.87
CA ARG A 33 24.67 1.87 33.34
C ARG A 33 23.46 2.46 32.62
N SER A 34 22.88 3.52 33.16
CA SER A 34 21.77 4.24 32.53
C SER A 34 22.17 4.85 31.18
N ILE A 35 23.37 5.44 31.07
CA ILE A 35 23.88 5.99 29.80
C ILE A 35 24.08 4.86 28.78
N GLY A 36 24.70 3.74 29.18
CA GLY A 36 24.92 2.60 28.28
C GLY A 36 23.62 2.03 27.72
N ILE A 37 22.60 1.83 28.57
CA ILE A 37 21.28 1.34 28.14
C ILE A 37 20.59 2.35 27.23
N LEU A 38 20.64 3.65 27.57
CA LEU A 38 20.04 4.70 26.75
C LEU A 38 20.67 4.76 25.35
N SER A 39 22.01 4.62 25.26
CA SER A 39 22.70 4.58 23.98
C SER A 39 22.30 3.37 23.14
N ILE A 40 22.17 2.19 23.75
CA ILE A 40 21.72 0.97 23.04
C ILE A 40 20.29 1.15 22.53
N VAL A 41 19.37 1.65 23.37
CA VAL A 41 17.99 1.92 22.96
C VAL A 41 17.95 2.96 21.86
N GLY A 42 18.74 4.03 21.96
CA GLY A 42 18.84 5.06 20.92
C GLY A 42 19.30 4.50 19.59
N ILE A 43 20.36 3.68 19.56
CA ILE A 43 20.84 3.01 18.35
C ILE A 43 19.76 2.10 17.76
N LEU A 44 19.05 1.36 18.61
CA LEU A 44 18.01 0.44 18.19
C LEU A 44 16.81 1.18 17.59
N CYS A 45 16.39 2.29 18.19
CA CYS A 45 15.34 3.16 17.66
C CYS A 45 15.75 3.79 16.31
N ILE A 46 16.99 4.27 16.19
CA ILE A 46 17.51 4.82 14.92
C ILE A 46 17.55 3.72 13.86
N GLY A 47 18.00 2.51 14.22
CA GLY A 47 18.02 1.36 13.32
C GLY A 47 16.62 0.98 12.82
N ILE A 48 15.64 0.92 13.72
CA ILE A 48 14.23 0.69 13.35
C ILE A 48 13.73 1.80 12.42
N PHE A 49 13.99 3.06 12.74
CA PHE A 49 13.55 4.20 11.93
C PHE A 49 14.16 4.21 10.52
N ILE A 50 15.47 3.93 10.41
CA ILE A 50 16.15 3.79 9.12
C ILE A 50 15.58 2.60 8.36
N ASN A 51 15.36 1.46 9.02
CA ASN A 51 14.79 0.27 8.39
C ASN A 51 13.39 0.56 7.84
N ASP A 52 12.53 1.14 8.67
CA ASP A 52 11.15 1.46 8.30
C ASP A 52 11.09 2.40 7.08
N ARG A 53 11.99 3.39 7.02
CA ARG A 53 11.93 4.42 5.98
C ARG A 53 12.67 4.08 4.68
N TYR A 54 13.75 3.29 4.76
CA TYR A 54 14.62 3.02 3.61
C TYR A 54 14.67 1.56 3.18
N PHE A 55 14.36 0.62 4.07
CA PHE A 55 14.49 -0.82 3.81
C PHE A 55 13.15 -1.55 3.75
N THR A 56 12.05 -0.90 4.15
CA THR A 56 10.72 -1.44 3.85
C THR A 56 10.44 -1.21 2.37
N ASP A 57 10.51 -2.28 1.60
CA ASP A 57 10.23 -2.24 0.17
C ASP A 57 8.79 -1.75 -0.08
N MET A 58 8.63 -1.03 -1.18
CA MET A 58 7.32 -0.59 -1.65
C MET A 58 6.53 -1.81 -2.13
N GLU A 59 5.30 -1.92 -1.66
CA GLU A 59 4.40 -3.03 -1.97
C GLU A 59 3.21 -2.51 -2.77
N LEU A 60 2.87 -3.22 -3.86
CA LEU A 60 1.62 -3.01 -4.60
C LEU A 60 0.63 -4.08 -4.18
N ILE A 61 -0.34 -3.72 -3.34
CA ILE A 61 -1.36 -4.62 -2.82
C ILE A 61 -2.55 -4.57 -3.77
N GLN A 62 -2.85 -5.68 -4.44
CA GLN A 62 -4.03 -5.79 -5.28
C GLN A 62 -5.29 -5.98 -4.42
N SER A 63 -6.42 -5.43 -4.85
CA SER A 63 -7.73 -5.74 -4.27
C SER A 63 -8.17 -7.16 -4.64
N ASP A 64 -8.64 -7.91 -3.64
CA ASP A 64 -9.22 -9.25 -3.86
C ASP A 64 -10.54 -9.19 -4.65
N VAL A 65 -11.27 -8.07 -4.55
CA VAL A 65 -12.57 -7.89 -5.22
C VAL A 65 -12.40 -7.28 -6.62
N TYR A 66 -11.59 -6.23 -6.74
CA TYR A 66 -11.37 -5.54 -8.01
C TYR A 66 -9.94 -5.72 -8.50
N GLN A 67 -9.78 -6.59 -9.49
CA GLN A 67 -8.49 -6.92 -10.08
C GLN A 67 -7.75 -5.71 -10.68
N GLN A 68 -8.48 -4.63 -10.99
CA GLN A 68 -7.94 -3.40 -11.55
C GLN A 68 -7.41 -2.43 -10.49
N LEU A 69 -7.62 -2.71 -9.21
CA LEU A 69 -7.37 -1.77 -8.14
C LEU A 69 -6.17 -2.20 -7.31
N TYR A 70 -5.26 -1.25 -7.06
CA TYR A 70 -4.04 -1.46 -6.29
C TYR A 70 -3.85 -0.36 -5.24
N LEU A 71 -3.36 -0.75 -4.06
CA LEU A 71 -2.86 0.15 -3.04
C LEU A 71 -1.33 0.11 -3.01
N VAL A 72 -0.72 1.30 -3.05
CA VAL A 72 0.73 1.50 -2.97
C VAL A 72 1.10 1.73 -1.51
N LYS A 73 1.73 0.74 -0.90
CA LYS A 73 2.17 0.78 0.49
C LYS A 73 3.67 1.01 0.58
N ASN A 74 4.10 1.70 1.64
CA ASN A 74 5.50 2.12 1.87
C ASN A 74 6.06 2.91 0.68
N ARG A 75 5.30 3.92 0.21
CA ARG A 75 5.71 4.75 -0.93
C ARG A 75 7.12 5.32 -0.71
N VAL A 76 8.00 5.04 -1.68
CA VAL A 76 9.35 5.60 -1.69
C VAL A 76 9.25 7.12 -1.91
N ALA A 77 10.15 7.89 -1.30
CA ALA A 77 10.15 9.35 -1.44
C ALA A 77 10.47 9.83 -2.88
N ASN A 78 10.97 8.95 -3.74
CA ASN A 78 11.26 9.25 -5.14
C ASN A 78 10.09 8.87 -6.04
N ASP A 79 9.38 9.87 -6.56
CA ASP A 79 8.22 9.66 -7.43
C ASP A 79 8.56 8.92 -8.73
N GLU A 80 9.78 9.08 -9.27
CA GLU A 80 10.18 8.34 -10.47
C GLU A 80 10.25 6.83 -10.23
N GLU A 81 10.62 6.41 -9.02
CA GLU A 81 10.70 5.01 -8.64
C GLU A 81 9.30 4.40 -8.43
N VAL A 82 8.39 5.18 -7.86
CA VAL A 82 6.96 4.84 -7.76
C VAL A 82 6.38 4.65 -9.16
N HIS A 83 6.57 5.64 -10.04
CA HIS A 83 6.09 5.59 -11.42
C HIS A 83 6.64 4.39 -12.18
N ARG A 84 7.94 4.11 -12.08
CA ARG A 84 8.57 2.96 -12.73
C ARG A 84 7.98 1.64 -12.25
N SER A 85 7.70 1.51 -10.96
CA SER A 85 7.11 0.28 -10.40
C SER A 85 5.66 0.09 -10.82
N ILE A 86 4.86 1.15 -10.83
CA ILE A 86 3.48 1.13 -11.35
C ILE A 86 3.49 0.72 -12.83
N GLN A 87 4.32 1.38 -13.65
CA GLN A 87 4.48 1.04 -15.05
C GLN A 87 4.88 -0.43 -15.25
N LYS A 88 5.87 -0.92 -14.50
CA LYS A 88 6.30 -2.32 -14.56
C LYS A 88 5.15 -3.27 -14.22
N LYS A 89 4.34 -2.95 -13.21
CA LYS A 89 3.21 -3.79 -12.80
C LYS A 89 2.11 -3.83 -13.86
N VAL A 90 1.75 -2.70 -14.43
CA VAL A 90 0.78 -2.62 -15.53
C VAL A 90 1.27 -3.44 -16.74
N LEU A 91 2.55 -3.30 -17.11
CA LEU A 91 3.15 -4.07 -18.21
C LEU A 91 3.15 -5.58 -17.93
N GLU A 92 3.45 -6.00 -16.70
CA GLU A 92 3.40 -7.41 -16.29
C GLU A 92 2.00 -7.99 -16.48
N VAL A 93 0.97 -7.33 -15.94
CA VAL A 93 -0.42 -7.80 -16.03
C VAL A 93 -0.90 -7.85 -17.48
N ILE A 94 -0.60 -6.82 -18.28
CA ILE A 94 -0.97 -6.79 -19.70
C ILE A 94 -0.28 -7.94 -20.45
N ASN A 95 1.03 -8.13 -20.26
CA ASN A 95 1.79 -9.17 -20.97
C ASN A 95 1.35 -10.59 -20.57
N GLU A 96 1.04 -10.83 -19.29
CA GLU A 96 0.53 -12.12 -18.82
C GLU A 96 -0.85 -12.44 -19.41
N GLN A 97 -1.71 -11.43 -19.51
CA GLN A 97 -3.06 -11.58 -20.06
C GLN A 97 -3.08 -11.60 -21.60
N HIS A 98 -2.01 -11.17 -22.27
CA HIS A 98 -1.99 -10.92 -23.71
C HIS A 98 -0.84 -11.64 -24.43
N SER A 99 -0.90 -12.98 -24.46
CA SER A 99 0.11 -13.78 -25.17
C SER A 99 -0.16 -13.99 -26.67
N SER A 100 -1.38 -13.79 -27.24
CA SER A 100 -1.56 -14.07 -28.69
C SER A 100 -2.81 -13.56 -29.47
N GLU A 101 -3.76 -12.80 -28.93
CA GLU A 101 -5.01 -12.45 -29.68
C GLU A 101 -5.30 -10.95 -29.76
N SER A 102 -5.78 -10.47 -30.92
CA SER A 102 -6.09 -9.05 -31.15
C SER A 102 -7.20 -8.56 -30.21
N LEU A 103 -6.86 -7.61 -29.34
CA LEU A 103 -7.81 -6.98 -28.42
C LEU A 103 -8.82 -6.11 -29.17
N THR A 104 -10.10 -6.27 -28.84
CA THR A 104 -11.12 -5.27 -29.17
C THR A 104 -11.21 -4.19 -28.10
N ILE A 105 -11.67 -2.98 -28.44
CA ILE A 105 -11.80 -1.86 -27.47
C ILE A 105 -12.65 -2.26 -26.25
N LYS A 106 -13.68 -3.09 -26.40
CA LYS A 106 -14.50 -3.54 -25.26
C LYS A 106 -13.76 -4.47 -24.30
N GLU A 107 -12.78 -5.22 -24.77
CA GLU A 107 -11.94 -6.06 -23.92
C GLU A 107 -10.84 -5.24 -23.24
N SER A 108 -10.55 -4.05 -23.77
CA SER A 108 -9.50 -3.17 -23.27
C SER A 108 -9.91 -2.39 -22.01
N GLU A 109 -11.21 -2.22 -21.73
CA GLU A 109 -11.72 -1.69 -20.44
C GLU A 109 -11.24 -2.53 -19.24
N LYS A 110 -10.77 -3.76 -19.48
CA LYS A 110 -10.12 -4.60 -18.45
C LYS A 110 -8.79 -4.02 -17.97
N TYR A 111 -8.21 -3.06 -18.69
CA TYR A 111 -6.94 -2.41 -18.39
C TYR A 111 -7.09 -1.02 -17.78
N ASP A 112 -8.25 -0.65 -17.24
CA ASP A 112 -8.45 0.60 -16.48
C ASP A 112 -8.04 0.40 -15.01
N PHE A 113 -6.74 0.31 -14.78
CA PHE A 113 -6.12 0.16 -13.48
C PHE A 113 -6.14 1.46 -12.69
N GLN A 114 -6.35 1.36 -11.38
CA GLN A 114 -6.25 2.48 -10.45
C GLN A 114 -5.28 2.16 -9.31
N PHE A 115 -4.40 3.11 -9.02
CA PHE A 115 -3.37 3.01 -7.98
C PHE A 115 -3.58 4.11 -6.95
N TYR A 116 -3.90 3.74 -5.72
CA TYR A 116 -4.09 4.66 -4.60
C TYR A 116 -2.97 4.52 -3.57
N GLU A 117 -2.64 5.60 -2.88
CA GLU A 117 -1.73 5.57 -1.75
C GLU A 117 -2.37 4.81 -0.58
N PHE A 118 -1.62 3.91 0.05
CA PHE A 118 -2.07 3.23 1.26
C PHE A 118 -2.04 4.20 2.45
N THR A 119 -3.22 4.58 2.92
CA THR A 119 -3.40 5.50 4.05
C THR A 119 -4.18 4.81 5.16
N LYS A 120 -3.70 4.95 6.40
CA LYS A 120 -4.45 4.52 7.60
C LYS A 120 -5.03 5.76 8.25
N GLY A 121 -6.35 5.76 8.46
CA GLY A 121 -7.02 6.76 9.27
C GLY A 121 -6.62 6.66 10.75
N ASP A 122 -6.96 7.70 11.52
CA ASP A 122 -6.73 7.72 12.96
C ASP A 122 -7.37 6.48 13.61
N TRP A 123 -6.59 5.77 14.43
CA TRP A 123 -7.01 4.53 15.10
C TRP A 123 -7.40 3.37 14.16
N GLY A 124 -6.99 3.43 12.89
CA GLY A 124 -7.31 2.40 11.89
C GLY A 124 -8.75 2.49 11.35
N ALA A 125 -9.50 3.54 11.72
CA ALA A 125 -10.83 3.80 11.19
C ALA A 125 -10.73 4.80 10.03
N GLY A 126 -10.79 4.29 8.80
CA GLY A 126 -10.78 5.07 7.57
C GLY A 126 -9.43 5.09 6.84
N GLY A 127 -9.38 5.88 5.76
CA GLY A 127 -8.27 5.86 4.81
C GLY A 127 -8.42 4.70 3.83
N THR A 128 -7.55 4.66 2.82
CA THR A 128 -7.62 3.62 1.77
C THR A 128 -7.30 2.23 2.31
N ALA A 129 -6.65 2.10 3.47
CA ALA A 129 -6.43 0.81 4.12
C ALA A 129 -7.76 0.15 4.55
N TYR A 130 -8.78 0.94 4.91
CA TYR A 130 -10.08 0.42 5.31
C TYR A 130 -10.74 -0.41 4.19
N PHE A 131 -10.44 -0.06 2.93
CA PHE A 131 -10.87 -0.78 1.74
C PHE A 131 -10.38 -2.24 1.69
N LEU A 132 -9.20 -2.55 2.22
CA LEU A 132 -8.68 -3.92 2.22
C LEU A 132 -9.40 -4.79 3.26
N ASP A 133 -9.74 -4.22 4.40
CA ASP A 133 -10.30 -4.95 5.54
C ASP A 133 -11.83 -5.10 5.45
N HIS A 134 -12.48 -4.31 4.60
CA HIS A 134 -13.93 -4.28 4.43
C HIS A 134 -14.28 -4.62 3.00
N GLU A 135 -14.37 -5.94 2.76
CA GLU A 135 -14.70 -6.54 1.47
C GLU A 135 -15.83 -5.78 0.77
N GLU A 136 -15.49 -5.19 -0.37
CA GLU A 136 -16.48 -4.70 -1.31
C GLU A 136 -17.40 -5.87 -1.70
N ARG A 137 -18.65 -5.81 -1.26
CA ARG A 137 -19.65 -6.71 -1.81
C ARG A 137 -19.96 -6.24 -3.22
N VAL A 138 -19.94 -7.18 -4.17
CA VAL A 138 -20.30 -6.97 -5.58
C VAL A 138 -21.70 -6.33 -5.74
N ASP A 139 -22.54 -6.38 -4.70
CA ASP A 139 -23.87 -5.76 -4.66
C ASP A 139 -23.89 -4.25 -4.32
N GLY A 140 -22.75 -3.66 -3.97
CA GLY A 140 -22.58 -2.21 -3.76
C GLY A 140 -23.29 -1.63 -2.54
N MET A 141 -23.89 -2.44 -1.65
CA MET A 141 -24.78 -1.90 -0.60
C MET A 141 -24.09 -1.50 0.71
N MET A 142 -22.84 -1.91 0.97
CA MET A 142 -22.12 -1.58 2.22
C MET A 142 -20.62 -1.31 2.02
N ALA A 143 -20.21 -0.95 0.82
CA ALA A 143 -18.81 -0.90 0.50
C ALA A 143 -18.28 0.52 0.33
N GLU A 144 -17.14 0.78 0.96
CA GLU A 144 -16.46 2.06 0.84
C GLU A 144 -15.70 2.09 -0.49
N LEU A 145 -16.10 2.98 -1.41
CA LEU A 145 -15.48 3.11 -2.72
C LEU A 145 -14.19 3.94 -2.61
N LEU A 146 -13.08 3.47 -3.20
CA LEU A 146 -11.85 4.27 -3.28
C LEU A 146 -12.01 5.58 -4.07
N ALA A 147 -13.05 5.70 -4.89
CA ALA A 147 -13.44 6.95 -5.53
C ALA A 147 -13.72 8.10 -4.50
N TYR A 148 -13.98 7.78 -3.23
CA TYR A 148 -14.10 8.77 -2.15
C TYR A 148 -12.75 9.30 -1.65
N TYR A 149 -11.64 8.72 -2.09
CA TYR A 149 -10.25 9.08 -1.75
C TYR A 149 -9.46 9.64 -2.94
N PRO A 150 -9.99 10.60 -3.72
CA PRO A 150 -9.33 11.07 -4.94
C PRO A 150 -8.03 11.85 -4.66
N ASN A 151 -7.80 12.30 -3.42
CA ASN A 151 -6.53 12.91 -3.03
C ASN A 151 -5.38 11.89 -2.96
N ASP A 152 -5.73 10.62 -2.73
CA ASP A 152 -4.81 9.51 -2.58
C ASP A 152 -4.59 8.78 -3.92
N LEU A 153 -5.27 9.17 -4.99
CA LEU A 153 -5.03 8.64 -6.33
C LEU A 153 -3.61 9.03 -6.79
N ILE A 154 -2.79 8.02 -7.09
CA ILE A 154 -1.41 8.16 -7.57
C ILE A 154 -1.36 8.04 -9.08
N ALA A 155 -2.04 7.03 -9.63
CA ALA A 155 -2.06 6.81 -11.06
C ALA A 155 -3.33 6.08 -11.50
N GLU A 156 -3.75 6.33 -12.73
CA GLU A 156 -4.78 5.54 -13.39
C GLU A 156 -4.38 5.27 -14.84
N THR A 157 -4.76 4.11 -15.36
CA THR A 157 -4.69 3.88 -16.80
C THR A 157 -6.02 4.19 -17.46
N SER A 158 -5.96 4.70 -18.67
CA SER A 158 -7.11 4.86 -19.55
C SER A 158 -6.82 4.23 -20.90
N VAL A 159 -7.84 3.60 -21.47
CA VAL A 159 -7.79 3.18 -22.87
C VAL A 159 -8.38 4.27 -23.77
N GLN A 160 -7.57 4.71 -24.73
CA GLN A 160 -7.96 5.73 -25.69
C GLN A 160 -7.97 5.13 -27.10
N SER A 161 -9.04 5.38 -27.86
CA SER A 161 -9.07 4.99 -29.27
C SER A 161 -8.14 5.91 -30.08
N CYS A 162 -7.48 5.35 -31.09
CA CYS A 162 -6.57 6.10 -31.96
C CYS A 162 -7.32 7.09 -32.87
N THR A 163 -8.54 6.74 -33.28
CA THR A 163 -9.47 7.58 -34.06
C THR A 163 -10.90 7.15 -33.76
N ASP A 164 -11.89 8.04 -33.92
CA ASP A 164 -13.30 7.83 -33.55
C ASP A 164 -13.98 6.55 -34.10
N ASN A 165 -13.36 5.83 -35.04
CA ASN A 165 -13.87 4.58 -35.62
C ASN A 165 -12.83 3.45 -35.78
N SER A 166 -11.62 3.54 -35.21
CA SER A 166 -10.63 2.47 -35.32
C SER A 166 -10.79 1.44 -34.20
N SER A 167 -10.61 0.15 -34.52
CA SER A 167 -10.39 -0.91 -33.51
C SER A 167 -9.05 -0.76 -32.78
N ASN A 168 -8.18 0.13 -33.25
CA ASN A 168 -6.89 0.43 -32.67
C ASN A 168 -7.06 1.33 -31.45
N PHE A 169 -6.26 1.05 -30.41
CA PHE A 169 -6.28 1.78 -29.15
C PHE A 169 -4.87 1.97 -28.60
N MET A 170 -4.74 2.86 -27.63
CA MET A 170 -3.54 3.06 -26.84
C MET A 170 -3.89 2.99 -25.35
N ILE A 171 -2.96 2.49 -24.56
CA ILE A 171 -3.10 2.47 -23.10
C ILE A 171 -2.22 3.58 -22.56
N VAL A 172 -2.86 4.51 -21.86
CA VAL A 172 -2.24 5.73 -21.36
C VAL A 172 -2.25 5.69 -19.84
N LEU A 173 -1.10 5.92 -19.21
CA LEU A 173 -0.95 6.00 -17.76
C LEU A 173 -0.90 7.47 -17.35
N HIS A 174 -1.86 7.88 -16.53
CA HIS A 174 -1.98 9.21 -15.97
C HIS A 174 -1.50 9.20 -14.52
N TYR A 175 -0.63 10.13 -14.16
CA TYR A 175 -0.14 10.28 -12.79
C TYR A 175 -0.76 11.50 -12.14
N PHE A 176 -1.09 11.37 -10.87
CA PHE A 176 -1.80 12.36 -10.08
C PHE A 176 -1.05 12.72 -8.81
N GLU A 177 -1.17 13.99 -8.43
CA GLU A 177 -0.80 14.50 -7.12
C GLU A 177 -1.97 15.32 -6.58
N LYS A 178 -2.59 14.88 -5.48
CA LYS A 178 -3.71 15.59 -4.83
C LYS A 178 -4.82 15.97 -5.83
N ARG A 179 -5.29 15.00 -6.63
CA ARG A 179 -6.26 15.14 -7.74
C ARG A 179 -5.79 15.87 -8.98
N ARG A 180 -4.57 16.43 -9.01
CA ARG A 180 -4.05 17.12 -10.20
C ARG A 180 -3.23 16.14 -11.01
N GLN A 181 -3.59 15.97 -12.28
CA GLN A 181 -2.75 15.21 -13.20
C GLN A 181 -1.42 15.96 -13.39
N ILE A 182 -0.31 15.31 -13.07
CA ILE A 182 1.04 15.88 -13.14
C ILE A 182 1.81 15.40 -14.38
N LYS A 183 1.50 14.20 -14.87
CA LYS A 183 2.23 13.55 -15.97
C LYS A 183 1.33 12.54 -16.66
N THR A 184 1.62 12.27 -17.92
CA THR A 184 1.02 11.20 -18.69
C THR A 184 2.09 10.48 -19.50
N ASP A 185 2.06 9.15 -19.50
CA ASP A 185 2.93 8.30 -20.31
C ASP A 185 2.09 7.35 -21.16
N THR A 186 2.46 7.15 -22.42
CA THR A 186 1.85 6.13 -23.28
C THR A 186 2.58 4.80 -23.07
N LEU A 187 1.88 3.78 -22.57
CA LEU A 187 2.45 2.46 -22.29
C LEU A 187 2.47 1.56 -23.51
N PHE A 188 1.35 1.53 -24.24
CA PHE A 188 1.21 0.79 -25.48
C PHE A 188 0.51 1.66 -26.52
N ASN A 189 1.04 1.60 -27.73
CA ASN A 189 0.46 2.25 -28.89
C ASN A 189 0.15 1.17 -29.94
N PHE A 190 -1.13 0.81 -30.08
CA PHE A 190 -1.59 -0.11 -31.12
C PHE A 190 -2.15 0.63 -32.34
N CYS A 191 -1.85 1.93 -32.50
CA CYS A 191 -2.38 2.77 -33.58
C CYS A 191 -1.77 2.50 -34.95
N GLU A 192 -0.59 1.87 -35.03
CA GLU A 192 0.19 1.71 -36.27
C GLU A 192 0.30 0.25 -36.78
N LYS A 193 -0.60 -0.66 -36.38
CA LYS A 193 -0.67 -2.00 -37.00
C LYS A 193 -1.44 -1.98 -38.32
#